data_AF-A0A3L7U8L6-F1
#
_entry.id   AF-A0A3L7U8L6-F1
#
_cell.length_a   1.000
_cell.length_b   1.000
_cell.length_c   1.000
_cell.angle_alpha   90.00
_cell.angle_beta   90.00
_cell.angle_gamma   90.00
#
_symmetry.space_group_name_H-M   'P 1'
#
loop_
_entity.id
_entity.type
_entity.pdbx_description
1 polymer ?
#
loop_
_entity_poly.entity_id
_entity_poly.type
_entity_poly.pdbx_seq_one_letter_code
_entity_poly.pdbx_strand_id
1 'polypeptide(L)'
;MTLNARSKVVVLLSELLNTAISDRQKMLPSDSGATLDLSLHIAEAETMRQATPFLQRIDAQRERDRKRLQDYYRALQRKSSTPNKRAKTVPTAEEIESRQKAVKLEQQRKLSELDERYLFSAVLRPIVLAEFRIPAVAIDVEIQRKAEKRIFRVYWNAMLKKMEPMSCSRCLRTSFNFWFTNDTVDRQCSACHG
;
A
#
# COMPACT_ATOMS: atom_id res chain seq x y z
N MET A 1 9.23 -4.13 13.02
CA MET A 1 7.80 -4.06 13.39
C MET A 1 7.55 -5.14 14.42
N THR A 2 6.79 -4.83 15.48
CA THR A 2 6.42 -5.80 16.53
C THR A 2 4.89 -5.91 16.56
N LEU A 3 4.39 -7.14 16.67
CA LEU A 3 2.97 -7.46 16.63
C LEU A 3 2.60 -8.26 17.87
N ASN A 4 1.51 -7.89 18.53
CA ASN A 4 0.90 -8.74 19.53
C ASN A 4 0.09 -9.84 18.82
N ALA A 5 0.55 -11.08 18.91
CA ALA A 5 -0.07 -12.25 18.26
C ALA A 5 -1.52 -12.51 18.70
N ARG A 6 -1.89 -12.10 19.93
CA ARG A 6 -3.24 -12.29 20.48
C ARG A 6 -4.23 -11.23 20.00
N SER A 7 -3.83 -9.96 20.01
CA SER A 7 -4.69 -8.85 19.59
C SER A 7 -4.61 -8.57 18.10
N LYS A 8 -3.61 -9.11 17.39
CA LYS A 8 -3.34 -8.86 15.96
C LYS A 8 -3.07 -7.37 15.69
N VAL A 9 -2.38 -6.73 16.63
CA VAL A 9 -2.13 -5.28 16.64
C VAL A 9 -0.63 -5.03 16.52
N VAL A 10 -0.26 -4.07 15.67
CA VAL A 10 1.10 -3.53 15.63
C VAL A 10 1.32 -2.66 16.87
N VAL A 11 2.33 -3.01 17.65
CA VAL A 11 2.74 -2.29 18.86
C VAL A 11 4.21 -2.02 18.72
N LEU A 12 4.67 -0.77 18.78
CA LEU A 12 6.09 -0.45 18.64
C LEU A 12 6.83 -0.73 19.95
N LEU A 13 7.62 -1.80 19.95
CA LEU A 13 8.39 -2.28 21.09
C LEU A 13 9.86 -2.45 20.70
N SER A 14 10.49 -1.35 20.23
CA SER A 14 11.89 -1.35 19.78
C SER A 14 12.86 -1.84 20.84
N GLU A 15 12.58 -1.55 22.10
CA GLU A 15 13.44 -1.89 23.24
C GLU A 15 13.41 -3.37 23.63
N LEU A 16 12.50 -4.19 23.08
CA LEU A 16 12.43 -5.62 23.43
C LEU A 16 13.74 -6.36 23.15
N LEU A 17 14.43 -5.99 22.06
CA LEU A 17 15.71 -6.60 21.70
C LEU A 17 16.82 -6.30 22.71
N ASN A 18 16.68 -5.21 23.46
CA ASN A 18 17.66 -4.75 24.45
C ASN A 18 17.30 -5.18 25.88
N THR A 19 16.11 -5.74 26.10
CA THR A 19 15.64 -6.07 27.44
C THR A 19 15.93 -7.54 27.76
N ALA A 20 16.61 -7.81 28.88
CA ALA A 20 16.76 -9.16 29.39
C ALA A 20 15.40 -9.67 29.90
N ILE A 21 14.71 -10.49 29.10
CA ILE A 21 13.45 -11.11 29.49
C ILE A 21 13.78 -12.42 30.23
N SER A 22 13.38 -12.49 31.51
CA SER A 22 13.62 -13.66 32.37
C SER A 22 12.60 -14.78 32.12
N ASP A 23 13.11 -16.00 31.99
CA ASP A 23 12.48 -17.16 31.36
C ASP A 23 11.65 -18.01 32.34
N ARG A 24 10.59 -17.45 32.93
CA ARG A 24 9.77 -18.19 33.93
C ARG A 24 8.27 -18.09 33.74
N GLN A 25 7.77 -18.30 32.53
CA GLN A 25 6.33 -18.57 32.33
C GLN A 25 6.10 -19.77 31.44
N LYS A 26 5.15 -20.62 31.84
CA LYS A 26 4.70 -21.81 31.09
C LYS A 26 4.31 -21.38 29.66
N MET A 27 4.94 -22.02 28.69
CA MET A 27 4.65 -21.83 27.26
C MET A 27 3.22 -22.31 26.95
N LEU A 28 2.27 -21.37 26.84
CA LEU A 28 1.01 -21.60 26.13
C LEU A 28 1.30 -21.80 24.63
N PRO A 29 0.60 -22.68 23.91
CA PRO A 29 0.80 -22.84 22.47
C PRO A 29 0.53 -21.52 21.74
N SER A 30 1.46 -21.15 20.87
CA SER A 30 1.41 -20.02 19.93
C SER A 30 1.24 -20.61 18.53
N ASP A 31 0.27 -20.13 17.77
CA ASP A 31 0.18 -20.45 16.34
C ASP A 31 1.12 -19.50 15.59
N SER A 32 2.42 -19.82 15.64
CA SER A 32 3.48 -19.01 15.05
C SER A 32 3.33 -18.89 13.53
N GLY A 33 2.72 -19.89 12.86
CA GLY A 33 2.44 -19.87 11.43
C GLY A 33 1.41 -18.81 11.06
N ALA A 34 0.22 -18.85 11.68
CA ALA A 34 -0.81 -17.83 11.43
C ALA A 34 -0.35 -16.40 11.81
N THR A 35 0.51 -16.29 12.83
CA THR A 35 1.09 -15.01 13.26
C THR A 35 2.09 -14.46 12.23
N LEU A 36 2.89 -15.32 11.61
CA LEU A 36 3.82 -14.94 10.54
C LEU A 36 3.05 -14.42 9.32
N ASP A 37 2.04 -15.15 8.86
CA ASP A 37 1.24 -14.76 7.68
C ASP A 37 0.55 -13.42 7.88
N LEU A 38 -0.04 -13.22 9.07
CA LEU A 38 -0.63 -11.94 9.43
C LEU A 38 0.42 -10.81 9.47
N SER A 39 1.59 -11.07 10.04
CA SER A 39 2.67 -10.09 10.13
C SER A 39 3.17 -9.68 8.75
N LEU A 40 3.27 -10.64 7.83
CA LEU A 40 3.58 -10.41 6.41
C LEU A 40 2.54 -9.49 5.78
N HIS A 41 1.26 -9.83 5.91
CA HIS A 41 0.18 -9.04 5.31
C HIS A 41 0.13 -7.60 5.85
N ILE A 42 0.35 -7.42 7.15
CA ILE A 42 0.43 -6.09 7.77
C ILE A 42 1.66 -5.33 7.28
N ALA A 43 2.81 -5.99 7.18
CA ALA A 43 4.05 -5.38 6.70
C ALA A 43 3.94 -4.95 5.23
N GLU A 44 3.30 -5.76 4.37
CA GLU A 44 2.97 -5.40 3.00
C GLU A 44 2.06 -4.17 2.94
N ALA A 45 0.95 -4.19 3.68
CA ALA A 45 0.01 -3.08 3.72
C ALA A 45 0.66 -1.79 4.22
N GLU A 46 1.54 -1.88 5.22
CA GLU A 46 2.30 -0.74 5.74
C GLU A 46 3.35 -0.23 4.75
N THR A 47 4.09 -1.13 4.11
CA THR A 47 5.06 -0.80 3.06
C THR A 47 4.37 -0.06 1.93
N MET A 48 3.21 -0.55 1.47
CA MET A 48 2.42 0.10 0.44
C MET A 48 1.95 1.49 0.88
N ARG A 49 1.49 1.65 2.12
CA ARG A 49 1.10 2.98 2.65
C ARG A 49 2.25 3.97 2.65
N GLN A 50 3.45 3.54 3.06
CA GLN A 50 4.64 4.38 3.07
C GLN A 50 5.14 4.70 1.65
N ALA A 51 4.95 3.77 0.71
CA ALA A 51 5.29 3.96 -0.69
C ALA A 51 4.29 4.86 -1.44
N THR A 52 3.05 5.00 -0.99
CA THR A 52 1.99 5.76 -1.68
C THR A 52 2.44 7.16 -2.14
N PRO A 53 3.04 8.03 -1.30
CA PRO A 53 3.45 9.37 -1.74
C PRO A 53 4.55 9.33 -2.80
N PHE A 54 5.42 8.32 -2.78
CA PHE A 54 6.42 8.11 -3.82
C PHE A 54 5.77 7.66 -5.13
N LEU A 55 4.89 6.65 -5.08
CA LEU A 55 4.16 6.15 -6.25
C LEU A 55 3.34 7.25 -6.93
N GLN A 56 2.63 8.07 -6.15
CA GLN A 56 1.87 9.21 -6.67
C GLN A 56 2.76 10.24 -7.40
N ARG A 57 3.96 10.51 -6.89
CA ARG A 57 4.91 11.41 -7.56
C ARG A 57 5.43 10.83 -8.87
N ILE A 58 5.72 9.53 -8.89
CA ILE A 58 6.17 8.82 -10.09
C ILE A 58 5.07 8.77 -11.14
N ASP A 59 3.84 8.43 -10.76
CA ASP A 59 2.69 8.45 -11.67
C ASP A 59 2.44 9.84 -12.25
N ALA A 60 2.49 10.89 -11.40
CA ALA A 60 2.35 12.26 -11.87
C ALA A 60 3.47 12.66 -12.86
N GLN A 61 4.70 12.19 -12.64
CA GLN A 61 5.81 12.41 -13.56
C GLN A 61 5.60 11.65 -14.88
N ARG A 62 5.19 10.37 -14.82
CA ARG A 62 4.84 9.57 -15.99
C ARG A 62 3.78 10.27 -16.86
N GLU A 63 2.72 10.80 -16.25
CA GLU A 63 1.67 11.49 -17.02
C GLU A 63 2.16 12.80 -17.66
N ARG A 64 3.05 13.54 -17.00
CA ARG A 64 3.68 14.72 -17.61
C ARG A 64 4.53 14.34 -18.82
N ASP A 65 5.34 13.29 -18.70
CA ASP A 65 6.19 12.83 -19.79
C ASP A 65 5.38 12.24 -20.95
N ARG A 66 4.31 11.49 -20.64
CA ARG A 66 3.34 10.99 -21.63
C ARG A 66 2.73 12.15 -22.41
N LYS A 67 2.25 13.18 -21.70
CA LYS A 67 1.67 14.37 -22.33
C LYS A 67 2.69 15.08 -23.22
N ARG A 68 3.91 15.30 -22.74
CA ARG A 68 4.99 15.93 -23.51
C ARG A 68 5.31 15.15 -24.79
N LEU A 69 5.35 13.82 -24.70
CA LEU A 69 5.60 12.94 -25.84
C LEU A 69 4.46 13.01 -26.87
N GLN A 70 3.20 12.97 -26.40
CA GLN A 70 2.03 13.11 -27.26
C GLN A 70 1.98 14.46 -27.97
N ASP A 71 2.27 15.56 -27.26
CA ASP A 71 2.30 16.90 -27.84
C ASP A 71 3.40 17.04 -28.89
N TYR A 72 4.58 16.46 -28.63
CA TYR A 72 5.68 16.39 -29.60
C TYR A 72 5.27 15.67 -30.89
N TYR A 73 4.70 14.46 -30.78
CA TYR A 73 4.30 13.68 -31.96
C TYR A 73 3.12 14.32 -32.70
N ARG A 74 2.20 14.98 -31.98
CA ARG A 74 1.13 15.77 -32.61
C ARG A 74 1.70 16.93 -33.42
N ALA A 75 2.70 17.64 -32.91
CA ALA A 75 3.38 18.70 -33.65
C ALA A 75 4.14 18.13 -34.87
N LEU A 76 4.76 16.95 -34.74
CA LEU A 76 5.45 16.26 -35.83
C LEU A 76 4.48 15.82 -36.94
N GLN A 77 3.33 15.24 -36.58
CA GLN A 77 2.28 14.88 -37.53
C GLN A 77 1.76 16.11 -38.30
N ARG A 78 1.50 17.23 -37.60
CA ARG A 78 1.09 18.49 -38.25
C ARG A 78 2.13 18.97 -39.27
N LYS A 79 3.42 18.96 -38.92
CA LYS A 79 4.51 19.30 -39.84
C LYS A 79 4.57 18.35 -41.05
N SER A 80 4.37 17.05 -40.83
CA SER A 80 4.37 16.06 -41.92
C SER A 80 3.18 16.18 -42.88
N SER A 81 2.07 16.75 -42.42
CA SER A 81 0.86 16.98 -43.22
C SER A 81 0.89 18.28 -44.03
N THR A 82 1.79 19.22 -43.69
CA THR A 82 1.90 20.50 -44.40
C THR A 82 2.89 20.36 -45.55
N PRO A 83 2.48 20.54 -46.82
CA PRO A 83 3.40 20.43 -47.95
C PRO A 83 4.48 21.50 -47.85
N ASN A 84 5.74 21.08 -48.06
CA ASN A 84 6.87 21.97 -47.97
C ASN A 84 6.83 22.95 -49.16
N LYS A 85 6.55 24.24 -48.89
CA LYS A 85 6.37 25.28 -49.93
C LYS A 85 7.59 25.48 -50.84
N ARG A 86 8.75 24.91 -50.50
CA ARG A 86 10.01 24.95 -51.27
C ARG A 86 10.33 23.65 -52.02
N ALA A 87 9.50 22.60 -51.90
CA ALA A 87 9.73 21.35 -52.60
C ALA A 87 9.27 21.44 -54.06
N LYS A 88 10.10 20.94 -54.99
CA LYS A 88 9.82 20.93 -56.44
C LYS A 88 8.67 19.98 -56.83
N THR A 89 8.30 19.06 -55.94
CA THR A 89 7.28 18.04 -56.19
C THR A 89 6.36 17.97 -54.98
N VAL A 90 5.04 18.09 -55.21
CA VAL A 90 4.03 17.94 -54.17
C VAL A 90 3.93 16.44 -53.82
N PRO A 91 4.08 16.04 -52.56
CA PRO A 91 3.94 14.64 -52.16
C PRO A 91 2.55 14.09 -52.50
N THR A 92 2.49 12.85 -52.97
CA THR A 92 1.22 12.18 -53.27
C THR A 92 0.46 11.89 -51.97
N ALA A 93 -0.88 11.82 -52.02
CA ALA A 93 -1.70 11.54 -50.84
C ALA A 93 -1.29 10.25 -50.11
N GLU A 94 -0.92 9.20 -50.85
CA GLU A 94 -0.42 7.93 -50.30
C GLU A 94 0.91 8.08 -49.54
N GLU A 95 1.81 8.94 -50.01
CA GLU A 95 3.10 9.18 -49.34
C GLU A 95 2.91 9.92 -48.00
N ILE A 96 1.95 10.85 -47.97
CA ILE A 96 1.58 11.57 -46.75
C ILE A 96 0.94 10.60 -45.74
N GLU A 97 0.03 9.75 -46.20
CA GLU A 97 -0.63 8.76 -45.35
C GLU A 97 0.36 7.72 -44.79
N SER A 98 1.28 7.23 -45.63
CA SER A 98 2.35 6.31 -45.22
C SER A 98 3.26 6.94 -44.14
N ARG A 99 3.65 8.20 -44.33
CA ARG A 99 4.44 8.93 -43.31
C ARG A 99 3.66 9.12 -42.01
N GLN A 100 2.38 9.47 -42.07
CA GLN A 100 1.54 9.63 -40.88
C GLN A 100 1.37 8.29 -40.13
N LYS A 101 1.17 7.18 -40.85
CA LYS A 101 1.13 5.84 -40.29
C LYS A 101 2.44 5.48 -39.57
N ALA A 102 3.58 5.72 -40.20
CA ALA A 102 4.89 5.48 -39.60
C ALA A 102 5.11 6.30 -38.31
N VAL A 103 4.75 7.59 -38.33
CA VAL A 103 4.86 8.47 -37.15
C VAL A 103 3.94 8.01 -36.02
N LYS A 104 2.73 7.54 -36.33
CA LYS A 104 1.79 7.00 -35.33
C LYS A 104 2.30 5.71 -34.69
N LEU A 105 2.89 4.82 -35.49
CA LEU A 105 3.46 3.56 -34.98
C LEU A 105 4.67 3.83 -34.08
N GLU A 106 5.52 4.78 -34.46
CA GLU A 106 6.64 5.21 -33.62
C GLU A 106 6.17 5.87 -32.31
N GLN A 107 5.13 6.70 -32.37
CA GLN A 107 4.50 7.27 -31.17
C GLN A 107 4.00 6.17 -30.22
N GLN A 108 3.33 5.15 -30.74
CA GLN A 108 2.84 4.01 -29.94
C GLN A 108 4.00 3.25 -29.30
N ARG A 109 5.07 2.97 -30.05
CA ARG A 109 6.29 2.34 -29.54
C ARG A 109 6.90 3.15 -28.40
N LYS A 110 7.05 4.47 -28.57
CA LYS A 110 7.61 5.35 -27.55
C LYS A 110 6.73 5.50 -26.30
N LEU A 111 5.42 5.37 -26.44
CA LEU A 111 4.52 5.30 -25.29
C LEU A 111 4.71 3.99 -24.51
N SER A 112 4.88 2.86 -25.19
CA SER A 112 5.18 1.57 -24.55
C SER A 112 6.52 1.61 -23.80
N GLU A 113 7.57 2.12 -24.46
CA GLU A 113 8.89 2.29 -23.81
C GLU A 113 8.81 3.19 -22.57
N LEU A 114 7.96 4.21 -22.59
CA LEU A 114 7.74 5.08 -21.43
C LEU A 114 7.08 4.30 -20.28
N ASP A 115 6.07 3.50 -20.57
CA ASP A 115 5.39 2.67 -19.57
C ASP A 115 6.32 1.63 -18.95
N GLU A 116 7.17 0.99 -19.76
CA GLU A 116 8.21 0.07 -19.29
C GLU A 116 9.23 0.77 -18.40
N ARG A 117 9.69 1.98 -18.77
CA ARG A 117 10.64 2.76 -17.96
C ARG A 117 10.09 3.12 -16.59
N TYR A 118 8.78 3.32 -16.48
CA TYR A 118 8.10 3.64 -15.22
C TYR A 118 7.57 2.41 -14.47
N LEU A 119 7.87 1.20 -14.95
CA LEU A 119 7.55 -0.03 -14.24
C LEU A 119 8.39 -0.11 -12.96
N PHE A 120 7.73 -0.36 -11.83
CA PHE A 120 8.38 -0.54 -10.54
C PHE A 120 7.88 -1.82 -9.88
N SER A 121 8.79 -2.54 -9.23
CA SER A 121 8.45 -3.69 -8.39
C SER A 121 9.17 -3.58 -7.06
N ALA A 122 8.49 -4.02 -6.00
CA ALA A 122 9.05 -4.12 -4.67
C ALA A 122 8.87 -5.54 -4.17
N VAL A 123 9.86 -6.05 -3.45
CA VAL A 123 9.82 -7.38 -2.83
C VAL A 123 10.11 -7.21 -1.35
N LEU A 124 9.16 -7.61 -0.52
CA LEU A 124 9.34 -7.67 0.93
C LEU A 124 9.91 -9.05 1.29
N ARG A 125 11.04 -9.09 2.00
CA ARG A 125 11.65 -10.33 2.50
C ARG A 125 11.85 -10.23 4.01
N PRO A 126 11.08 -10.97 4.82
CA PRO A 126 11.35 -11.07 6.25
C PRO A 126 12.69 -11.76 6.47
N ILE A 127 13.52 -11.20 7.35
CA ILE A 127 14.84 -11.77 7.66
C ILE A 127 14.74 -12.67 8.89
N VAL A 128 14.01 -12.24 9.92
CA VAL A 128 13.87 -12.95 11.20
C VAL A 128 12.47 -12.72 11.77
N LEU A 129 11.88 -13.77 12.34
CA LEU A 129 10.73 -13.68 13.25
C LEU A 129 11.23 -13.97 14.67
N ALA A 130 11.03 -13.02 15.59
CA ALA A 130 11.32 -13.19 17.00
C ALA A 130 10.01 -13.12 17.80
N GLU A 131 9.70 -14.19 18.55
CA GLU A 131 8.55 -14.23 19.45
C GLU A 131 8.99 -13.82 20.85
N PHE A 132 8.32 -12.81 21.42
CA PHE A 132 8.53 -12.38 22.80
C PHE A 132 7.26 -12.59 23.60
N ARG A 133 7.40 -13.15 24.81
CA ARG A 133 6.30 -13.26 25.76
C ARG A 133 6.50 -12.21 26.83
N ILE A 134 5.59 -11.25 26.86
CA ILE A 134 5.59 -10.15 27.82
C ILE A 134 4.36 -10.24 28.70
N PRO A 135 4.46 -9.88 29.99
CA PRO A 135 3.29 -9.77 30.84
C PRO A 135 2.39 -8.64 30.33
N ALA A 136 1.11 -8.93 30.19
CA ALA A 136 0.07 -7.99 29.82
C ALA A 136 -1.19 -8.25 30.62
N VAL A 137 -1.94 -7.19 30.93
CA VAL A 137 -3.28 -7.32 31.53
C VAL A 137 -4.29 -7.31 30.39
N ALA A 138 -5.07 -8.39 30.27
CA ALA A 138 -6.16 -8.48 29.31
C ALA A 138 -7.45 -7.94 29.95
N ILE A 139 -8.14 -7.05 29.24
CA ILE A 139 -9.40 -6.43 29.68
C ILE A 139 -10.45 -6.72 28.61
N ASP A 140 -11.57 -7.30 29.04
CA ASP A 140 -12.72 -7.51 28.16
C ASP A 140 -13.63 -6.29 28.18
N VAL A 141 -13.93 -5.78 26.99
CA VAL A 141 -14.80 -4.63 26.78
C VAL A 141 -15.98 -5.10 25.95
N GLU A 142 -17.17 -5.10 26.53
CA GLU A 142 -18.41 -5.31 25.78
C GLU A 142 -18.82 -4.01 25.10
N ILE A 143 -19.04 -4.09 23.79
CA ILE A 143 -19.64 -3.01 23.01
C ILE A 143 -21.00 -3.48 22.52
N GLN A 144 -22.01 -2.68 22.82
CA GLN A 144 -23.38 -2.91 22.38
C GLN A 144 -23.78 -1.83 21.36
N ARG A 145 -24.30 -2.25 20.21
CA ARG A 145 -24.90 -1.39 19.18
C ARG A 145 -26.26 -1.96 18.79
N LYS A 146 -27.33 -1.19 19.01
CA LYS A 146 -28.71 -1.64 18.79
C LYS A 146 -28.97 -2.97 19.52
N ALA A 147 -29.35 -4.01 18.78
CA ALA A 147 -29.62 -5.36 19.31
C ALA A 147 -28.35 -6.23 19.43
N GLU A 148 -27.24 -5.79 18.84
CA GLU A 148 -26.03 -6.61 18.72
C GLU A 148 -25.00 -6.26 19.80
N LYS A 149 -24.31 -7.29 20.28
CA LYS A 149 -23.27 -7.20 21.32
C LYS A 149 -22.03 -7.94 20.90
N ARG A 150 -20.87 -7.37 21.21
CA ARG A 150 -19.60 -8.04 20.98
C ARG A 150 -18.58 -7.68 22.03
N ILE A 151 -17.84 -8.68 22.49
CA ILE A 151 -16.75 -8.52 23.45
C ILE A 151 -15.44 -8.36 22.68
N PHE A 152 -14.68 -7.34 23.04
CA PHE A 152 -13.32 -7.10 22.56
C PHE A 152 -12.34 -7.22 23.69
N ARG A 153 -11.28 -7.97 23.46
CA ARG A 153 -10.17 -8.06 24.40
C ARG A 153 -9.10 -7.04 24.03
N VAL A 154 -8.91 -6.07 24.91
CA VAL A 154 -7.83 -5.07 24.82
C VAL A 154 -6.75 -5.41 25.84
N TYR A 155 -5.52 -4.94 25.59
CA TYR A 155 -4.37 -5.29 26.40
C TYR A 155 -3.73 -4.03 26.96
N TRP A 156 -3.47 -4.01 28.27
CA TRP A 156 -2.55 -3.07 28.87
C TRP A 156 -1.13 -3.64 28.75
N ASN A 157 -0.28 -2.93 28.02
CA ASN A 157 1.11 -3.31 27.83
C ASN A 157 1.95 -2.77 29.00
N ALA A 158 2.43 -3.67 29.86
CA ALA A 158 3.17 -3.30 31.07
C ALA A 158 4.53 -2.62 30.76
N MET A 159 5.16 -2.99 29.64
CA MET A 159 6.42 -2.40 29.20
C MET A 159 6.24 -0.95 28.74
N LEU A 160 5.18 -0.68 27.96
CA LEU A 160 4.86 0.66 27.47
C LEU A 160 4.09 1.51 28.49
N LYS A 161 3.57 0.90 29.55
CA LYS A 161 2.65 1.51 30.52
C LYS A 161 1.47 2.22 29.85
N LYS A 162 0.92 1.60 28.80
CA LYS A 162 -0.16 2.14 27.96
C LYS A 162 -1.07 1.01 27.48
N MET A 163 -2.32 1.36 27.16
CA MET A 163 -3.22 0.47 26.43
C MET A 163 -2.70 0.25 25.00
N GLU A 164 -2.78 -0.98 24.52
CA GLU A 164 -2.58 -1.29 23.11
C GLU A 164 -3.79 -0.83 22.30
N PRO A 165 -3.58 -0.31 21.07
CA PRO A 165 -4.68 0.02 20.17
C PRO A 165 -5.42 -1.26 19.74
N MET A 166 -6.60 -1.10 19.13
CA MET A 166 -7.24 -2.21 18.41
C MET A 166 -6.90 -2.14 16.92
N SER A 167 -7.17 -3.21 16.16
CA SER A 167 -7.03 -3.25 14.71
C SER A 167 -8.39 -3.14 14.02
N CYS A 168 -8.42 -2.38 12.91
CA CYS A 168 -9.57 -2.30 12.02
C CYS A 168 -9.84 -3.67 11.37
N SER A 169 -11.10 -4.10 11.33
CA SER A 169 -11.51 -5.35 10.67
C SER A 169 -11.29 -5.35 9.16
N ARG A 170 -11.19 -4.18 8.51
CA ARG A 170 -11.07 -4.04 7.05
C ARG A 170 -9.63 -3.80 6.58
N CYS A 171 -8.93 -2.81 7.13
CA CYS A 171 -7.60 -2.41 6.66
C CYS A 171 -6.45 -2.77 7.62
N LEU A 172 -6.76 -3.42 8.74
CA LEU A 172 -5.82 -3.80 9.81
C LEU A 172 -5.05 -2.63 10.45
N ARG A 173 -5.35 -1.39 10.09
CA ARG A 173 -4.75 -0.21 10.71
C ARG A 173 -5.08 -0.21 12.20
N THR A 174 -4.05 0.04 13.00
CA THR A 174 -4.16 0.19 14.44
C THR A 174 -4.62 1.60 14.79
N SER A 175 -5.59 1.73 15.69
CA SER A 175 -6.12 3.01 16.14
C SER A 175 -6.62 2.89 17.59
N PHE A 176 -6.84 4.02 18.25
CA PHE A 176 -7.65 4.06 19.48
C PHE A 176 -9.09 4.53 19.18
N ASN A 177 -9.30 5.18 18.04
CA ASN A 177 -10.57 5.71 17.60
C ASN A 177 -11.19 4.76 16.57
N PHE A 178 -12.34 4.19 16.92
CA PHE A 178 -13.10 3.26 16.09
C PHE A 178 -14.57 3.61 16.04
N TRP A 179 -15.14 3.34 14.86
CA TRP A 179 -16.57 3.20 14.66
C TRP A 179 -16.93 1.73 14.69
N PHE A 180 -18.17 1.43 15.09
CA PHE A 180 -18.68 0.07 15.15
C PHE A 180 -19.89 -0.03 14.24
N THR A 181 -19.91 -1.04 13.37
CA THR A 181 -21.08 -1.30 12.50
C THR A 181 -22.30 -1.63 13.34
N ASN A 182 -23.49 -1.36 12.81
CA ASN A 182 -24.74 -1.63 13.53
C ASN A 182 -25.09 -3.13 13.57
N ASP A 183 -24.73 -3.88 12.52
CA ASP A 183 -25.23 -5.24 12.31
C ASP A 183 -24.27 -6.31 12.84
N THR A 184 -22.96 -6.03 12.86
CA THR A 184 -21.92 -7.01 13.27
C THR A 184 -20.99 -6.50 14.37
N VAL A 185 -21.19 -5.24 14.78
CA VAL A 185 -20.34 -4.51 15.74
C VAL A 185 -18.86 -4.58 15.33
N ASP A 186 -18.55 -4.57 14.04
CA ASP A 186 -17.19 -4.64 13.54
C ASP A 186 -16.47 -3.30 13.68
N ARG A 187 -15.20 -3.37 14.11
CA ARG A 187 -14.34 -2.20 14.34
C ARG A 187 -13.84 -1.61 13.02
N GLN A 188 -14.27 -0.40 12.69
CA GLN A 188 -13.82 0.33 11.50
C GLN A 188 -13.04 1.58 11.90
N CYS A 189 -11.84 1.76 11.32
CA CYS A 189 -11.08 2.99 11.52
C CYS A 189 -11.75 4.15 10.79
N SER A 190 -11.34 5.39 11.10
CA SER A 190 -11.87 6.60 10.45
C SER A 190 -11.77 6.57 8.92
N ALA A 191 -10.75 5.91 8.37
CA ALA A 191 -10.56 5.80 6.92
C ALA A 191 -11.45 4.72 6.25
N CYS A 192 -11.98 3.75 7.00
CA CYS A 192 -12.80 2.67 6.46
C CYS A 192 -14.30 2.86 6.67
N HIS A 193 -14.66 3.70 7.65
CA HIS A 193 -16.04 4.08 7.95
C HIS A 193 -16.52 5.26 7.09
N GLY A 194 -15.59 6.13 6.66
CA GLY A 194 -15.87 7.28 5.80
C GLY A 194 -16.20 6.92 4.37
#